data_AF-H5XHE5-F1
#
_entry.id   AF-H5XHE5-F1
#
_cell.length_a   1.000
_cell.length_b   1.000
_cell.length_c   1.000
_cell.angle_alpha   90.00
_cell.angle_beta   90.00
_cell.angle_gamma   90.00
#
_symmetry.space_group_name_H-M   'P 1'
#
loop_
_entity.id
_entity.type
_entity.pdbx_description
1 polymer ?
#
loop_
_entity_poly.entity_id
_entity_poly.type
_entity_poly.pdbx_seq_one_letter_code
_entity_poly.pdbx_strand_id
1 'polypeptide(L)'
;MLAAAGVVAVVAAVVVGTELTRETPQDAGRGTEAGTWSTFAADVVGVRRTDERSLSLVVELPAGGATCGRDARVEHLQDDLPDRPDTVYANVVYSAVPPEFGECPERRTTEVPMRVSAPLGDRMLLFNSSGPGWAPDGDHYRLCDDLLGCSPPEDHCDPVWIDQAVYHLDVPVKRLRSVREMRGCDGTWLVLDVNPAVGNCPPGGGDCDPGGTVSRWFLRFSGEGWETVLRTAEAGCAGLGRRFADFPTALCEDLPAP
;
A
#
# COMPACT_ATOMS: atom_id res chain seq x y z
N MET A 1 9.86 42.49 71.12
CA MET A 1 11.27 42.91 71.10
C MET A 1 12.06 41.82 71.81
N LEU A 2 12.79 41.00 71.04
CA LEU A 2 14.27 41.02 70.90
C LEU A 2 14.97 40.67 72.24
N ALA A 3 15.95 39.78 72.34
CA ALA A 3 16.63 38.91 71.39
C ALA A 3 17.54 37.94 72.17
N ALA A 4 17.82 36.80 71.54
CA ALA A 4 19.07 36.03 71.51
C ALA A 4 19.99 35.93 72.75
N ALA A 5 20.17 34.70 73.21
CA ALA A 5 21.37 34.21 73.90
C ALA A 5 21.91 32.99 73.14
N GLY A 6 23.21 32.95 72.88
CA GLY A 6 23.91 31.76 72.40
C GLY A 6 24.51 30.96 73.55
N VAL A 7 24.63 29.63 73.39
CA VAL A 7 25.50 28.75 74.20
C VAL A 7 25.98 27.59 73.33
N VAL A 8 27.26 27.26 73.48
CA VAL A 8 28.01 26.12 72.94
C VAL A 8 27.77 24.87 73.79
N ALA A 9 27.62 23.68 73.19
CA ALA A 9 28.11 22.42 73.78
C ALA A 9 28.08 21.24 72.78
N VAL A 10 29.20 20.54 72.72
CA VAL A 10 29.47 19.26 72.03
C VAL A 10 28.98 18.10 72.89
N VAL A 11 28.32 17.07 72.32
CA VAL A 11 28.46 15.66 72.73
C VAL A 11 28.13 14.73 71.56
N ALA A 12 29.07 13.86 71.19
CA ALA A 12 28.84 12.69 70.36
C ALA A 12 28.31 11.54 71.23
N ALA A 13 27.27 10.83 70.75
CA ALA A 13 26.91 9.51 71.25
C ALA A 13 26.39 8.64 70.10
N VAL A 14 27.18 7.63 69.75
CA VAL A 14 26.79 6.49 68.91
C VAL A 14 26.16 5.45 69.85
N VAL A 15 24.89 5.08 69.63
CA VAL A 15 24.32 3.80 70.07
C VAL A 15 23.34 3.29 69.01
N VAL A 16 23.52 2.01 68.70
CA VAL A 16 22.84 1.11 67.77
C VAL A 16 21.42 0.76 68.24
N GLY A 17 20.44 0.61 67.33
CA GLY A 17 19.20 -0.11 67.64
C GLY A 17 17.97 0.23 66.79
N THR A 18 17.77 -0.56 65.72
CA THR A 18 16.51 -1.08 65.16
C THR A 18 15.15 -0.45 65.49
N GLU A 19 14.42 -0.15 64.40
CA GLU A 19 12.98 -0.37 64.15
C GLU A 19 12.15 0.84 63.69
N LEU A 20 11.53 0.66 62.52
CA LEU A 20 10.19 1.12 62.12
C LEU A 20 9.94 2.62 61.96
N THR A 21 10.19 3.11 60.74
CA THR A 21 9.12 3.70 59.92
C THR A 21 9.57 3.70 58.46
N ARG A 22 9.13 2.68 57.70
CA ARG A 22 9.16 2.77 56.24
C ARG A 22 8.14 3.82 55.85
N GLU A 23 8.62 4.95 55.35
CA GLU A 23 7.82 5.88 54.57
C GLU A 23 7.11 5.09 53.47
N THR A 24 5.79 5.16 53.46
CA THR A 24 4.97 4.68 52.35
C THR A 24 5.50 5.35 51.09
N PRO A 25 6.02 4.62 50.09
CA PRO A 25 6.27 5.22 48.79
C PRO A 25 4.94 5.78 48.31
N GLN A 26 4.91 7.10 48.10
CA GLN A 26 3.84 7.76 47.39
C GLN A 26 3.58 6.95 46.13
N ASP A 27 2.38 6.37 46.07
CA ASP A 27 1.82 5.78 44.87
C ASP A 27 1.71 6.93 43.86
N ALA A 28 2.81 7.14 43.14
CA ALA A 28 2.85 7.94 41.95
C ALA A 28 2.03 7.14 40.94
N GLY A 29 0.71 7.30 41.05
CA GLY A 29 -0.26 6.89 40.06
C GLY A 29 0.14 7.56 38.76
N ARG A 30 1.01 6.88 38.03
CA ARG A 30 1.20 7.05 36.60
C ARG A 30 -0.04 6.43 35.98
N GLY A 31 -1.16 7.12 36.13
CA GLY A 31 -2.28 6.95 35.23
C GLY A 31 -1.70 7.30 33.87
N THR A 32 -1.43 6.28 33.07
CA THR A 32 -1.20 6.42 31.64
C THR A 32 -2.39 7.22 31.13
N GLU A 33 -2.21 8.49 30.77
CA GLU A 33 -3.22 9.23 30.04
C GLU A 33 -3.50 8.40 28.80
N ALA A 34 -4.65 7.72 28.79
CA ALA A 34 -5.10 6.99 27.62
C ALA A 34 -5.24 8.04 26.52
N GLY A 35 -4.39 7.96 25.50
CA GLY A 35 -4.40 8.91 24.40
C GLY A 35 -5.80 9.01 23.77
N THR A 36 -6.05 10.12 23.08
CA THR A 36 -7.38 10.38 22.52
C THR A 36 -7.66 9.44 21.35
N TRP A 37 -8.79 8.72 21.41
CA TRP A 37 -9.26 7.89 20.31
C TRP A 37 -9.55 8.75 19.08
N SER A 38 -8.99 8.34 17.95
CA SER A 38 -9.10 9.01 16.66
C SER A 38 -9.56 8.01 15.60
N THR A 39 -10.17 8.51 14.53
CA THR A 39 -10.66 7.70 13.41
C THR A 39 -9.58 7.58 12.33
N PHE A 40 -9.38 6.37 11.83
CA PHE A 40 -8.43 6.04 10.77
C PHE A 40 -9.12 5.23 9.68
N ALA A 41 -8.62 5.32 8.44
CA ALA A 41 -9.08 4.46 7.35
C ALA A 41 -8.67 3.01 7.63
N ALA A 42 -9.61 2.08 7.43
CA ALA A 42 -9.37 0.64 7.51
C ALA A 42 -9.08 0.06 6.12
N ASP A 43 -8.22 -0.95 6.07
CA ASP A 43 -7.98 -1.71 4.86
C ASP A 43 -9.09 -2.75 4.69
N VAL A 44 -9.84 -2.66 3.58
CA VAL A 44 -10.79 -3.69 3.18
C VAL A 44 -10.00 -4.76 2.45
N VAL A 45 -10.04 -5.99 2.95
CA VAL A 45 -9.29 -7.14 2.42
C VAL A 45 -10.18 -8.21 1.80
N GLY A 46 -11.51 -8.06 1.92
CA GLY A 46 -12.47 -8.94 1.28
C GLY A 46 -13.86 -8.35 1.30
N VAL A 47 -14.67 -8.72 0.31
CA VAL A 47 -16.04 -8.25 0.18
C VAL A 47 -16.91 -9.40 -0.31
N ARG A 48 -18.03 -9.62 0.38
CA ARG A 48 -19.01 -10.65 0.02
C ARG A 48 -20.41 -10.07 0.01
N ARG A 49 -21.16 -10.39 -1.03
CA ARG A 49 -22.59 -10.12 -1.13
C ARG A 49 -23.36 -11.06 -0.20
N THR A 50 -24.24 -10.49 0.61
CA THR A 50 -25.08 -11.26 1.55
C THR A 50 -26.53 -11.27 1.11
N ASP A 51 -26.99 -10.23 0.42
CA ASP A 51 -28.26 -10.17 -0.30
C ASP A 51 -28.16 -9.16 -1.47
N GLU A 52 -29.26 -8.88 -2.17
CA GLU A 52 -29.27 -7.95 -3.31
C GLU A 52 -28.79 -6.52 -3.00
N ARG A 53 -28.80 -6.12 -1.74
CA ARG A 53 -28.48 -4.77 -1.24
C ARG A 53 -27.52 -4.75 -0.05
N SER A 54 -26.98 -5.89 0.36
CA SER A 54 -26.14 -6.01 1.54
C SER A 54 -24.81 -6.68 1.23
N LEU A 55 -23.78 -6.21 1.90
CA LEU A 55 -22.42 -6.69 1.82
C LEU A 55 -21.89 -6.99 3.24
N SER A 56 -21.02 -7.98 3.35
CA SER A 56 -20.10 -8.14 4.48
C SER A 56 -18.70 -7.76 3.99
N LEU A 57 -18.13 -6.72 4.62
CA LEU A 57 -16.78 -6.24 4.34
C LEU A 57 -15.83 -6.88 5.36
N VAL A 58 -14.83 -7.62 4.91
CA VAL A 58 -13.75 -8.10 5.76
C VAL A 58 -12.69 -7.01 5.81
N VAL A 59 -12.43 -6.50 7.01
CA VAL A 59 -11.48 -5.40 7.24
C VAL A 59 -10.35 -5.85 8.13
N GLU A 60 -9.12 -5.44 7.82
CA GLU A 60 -7.95 -5.70 8.66
C GLU A 60 -7.68 -4.52 9.59
N LEU A 61 -7.44 -4.80 10.88
CA LEU A 61 -7.19 -3.81 11.92
C LEU A 61 -5.88 -4.11 12.66
N PRO A 62 -5.13 -3.08 13.08
CA PRO A 62 -4.06 -3.23 14.07
C PRO A 62 -4.60 -3.85 15.37
N ALA A 63 -3.83 -4.77 15.96
CA ALA A 63 -4.20 -5.54 17.14
C ALA A 63 -3.00 -5.77 18.07
N GLY A 64 -3.21 -6.51 19.17
CA GLY A 64 -2.16 -6.86 20.15
C GLY A 64 -2.03 -5.91 21.34
N GLY A 65 -2.83 -4.84 21.39
CA GLY A 65 -2.81 -3.85 22.47
C GLY A 65 -4.20 -3.24 22.75
N ALA A 66 -4.37 -2.68 23.96
CA ALA A 66 -5.64 -2.10 24.41
C ALA A 66 -6.03 -0.79 23.68
N THR A 67 -5.05 -0.13 23.09
CA THR A 67 -5.15 1.14 22.33
C THR A 67 -5.25 0.92 20.82
N CYS A 68 -5.14 -0.33 20.37
CA CYS A 68 -5.17 -0.71 18.96
C CYS A 68 -6.58 -0.62 18.36
N GLY A 69 -6.67 -0.84 17.05
CA GLY A 69 -7.87 -0.59 16.27
C GLY A 69 -9.11 -1.31 16.83
N ARG A 70 -10.25 -0.62 16.86
CA ARG A 70 -11.57 -1.14 17.24
C ARG A 70 -12.68 -0.40 16.49
N ASP A 71 -13.94 -0.78 16.73
CA ASP A 71 -15.13 -0.07 16.25
C ASP A 71 -15.12 0.20 14.73
N ALA A 72 -14.75 -0.82 13.95
CA ALA A 72 -14.75 -0.73 12.50
C ALA A 72 -16.17 -0.57 11.95
N ARG A 73 -16.34 0.37 11.03
CA ARG A 73 -17.66 0.78 10.54
C ARG A 73 -17.58 1.45 9.18
N VAL A 74 -18.74 1.54 8.53
CA VAL A 74 -18.93 2.29 7.28
C VAL A 74 -19.39 3.71 7.62
N GLU A 75 -18.78 4.69 6.98
CA GLU A 75 -19.15 6.11 7.01
C GLU A 75 -19.24 6.66 5.57
N HIS A 76 -19.94 7.79 5.39
CA HIS A 76 -20.00 8.50 4.10
C HIS A 76 -20.39 7.63 2.89
N LEU A 77 -21.30 6.69 3.09
CA LEU A 77 -21.87 5.87 2.01
C LEU A 77 -22.59 6.78 1.00
N GLN A 78 -22.19 6.69 -0.25
CA GLN A 78 -22.79 7.36 -1.41
C GLN A 78 -23.07 6.28 -2.46
N ASP A 79 -24.35 5.95 -2.62
CA ASP A 79 -24.80 4.84 -3.46
C ASP A 79 -25.91 5.25 -4.44
N ASP A 80 -26.12 6.54 -4.61
CA ASP A 80 -27.12 7.17 -5.47
C ASP A 80 -26.56 8.37 -6.24
N LEU A 81 -25.25 8.35 -6.54
CA LEU A 81 -24.57 9.42 -7.28
C LEU A 81 -25.12 9.53 -8.73
N PRO A 82 -25.73 10.65 -9.12
CA PRO A 82 -26.34 10.80 -10.44
C PRO A 82 -25.35 10.65 -11.60
N ASP A 83 -24.13 11.14 -11.43
CA ASP A 83 -23.08 11.11 -12.46
C ASP A 83 -22.32 9.77 -12.51
N ARG A 84 -22.52 8.91 -11.50
CA ARG A 84 -21.82 7.62 -11.32
C ARG A 84 -22.76 6.55 -10.74
N PRO A 85 -23.89 6.24 -11.41
CA PRO A 85 -24.90 5.33 -10.87
C PRO A 85 -24.40 3.88 -10.76
N ASP A 86 -23.37 3.54 -11.51
CA ASP A 86 -22.67 2.26 -11.55
C ASP A 86 -21.64 2.08 -10.42
N THR A 87 -21.45 3.08 -9.57
CA THR A 87 -20.45 3.06 -8.49
C THR A 87 -21.07 3.31 -7.13
N VAL A 88 -20.60 2.60 -6.11
CA VAL A 88 -20.85 2.86 -4.69
C VAL A 88 -19.55 3.33 -4.04
N TYR A 89 -19.59 4.47 -3.35
CA TYR A 89 -18.48 4.97 -2.56
C TYR A 89 -18.78 4.84 -1.08
N ALA A 90 -17.80 4.43 -0.30
CA ALA A 90 -17.93 4.47 1.15
C ALA A 90 -16.56 4.67 1.81
N ASN A 91 -16.55 5.26 3.00
CA ASN A 91 -15.39 5.20 3.87
C ASN A 91 -15.55 4.03 4.83
N VAL A 92 -14.50 3.23 4.96
CA VAL A 92 -14.43 2.14 5.94
C VAL A 92 -13.36 2.52 6.93
N VAL A 93 -13.76 2.72 8.17
CA VAL A 93 -12.93 3.35 9.18
C VAL A 93 -12.92 2.55 10.47
N TYR A 94 -11.90 2.76 11.30
CA TYR A 94 -11.81 2.22 12.65
C TYR A 94 -11.32 3.29 13.62
N SER A 95 -11.49 3.03 14.92
CA SER A 95 -11.01 3.90 16.00
C SER A 95 -9.74 3.32 16.62
N ALA A 96 -8.70 4.12 16.80
CA ALA A 96 -7.51 3.77 17.59
C ALA A 96 -7.03 4.97 18.39
N VAL A 97 -6.28 4.74 19.46
CA VAL A 97 -5.40 5.80 19.96
C VAL A 97 -4.20 5.84 19.01
N PRO A 98 -3.76 7.03 18.53
CA PRO A 98 -2.60 7.13 17.65
C PRO A 98 -1.43 6.32 18.22
N PRO A 99 -1.02 5.22 17.57
CA PRO A 99 -0.05 4.32 18.16
C PRO A 99 1.34 4.94 18.07
N GLU A 100 2.14 4.79 19.13
CA GLU A 100 3.58 4.90 18.96
C GLU A 100 4.09 3.72 18.11
N PHE A 101 5.25 3.88 17.47
CA PHE A 101 5.81 2.83 16.61
C PHE A 101 5.95 1.51 17.38
N GLY A 102 5.25 0.47 16.90
CA GLY A 102 5.33 -0.90 17.44
C GLY A 102 4.29 -1.27 18.50
N GLU A 103 3.38 -0.36 18.88
CA GLU A 103 2.37 -0.66 19.92
C GLU A 103 1.27 -1.66 19.50
N CYS A 104 1.06 -1.82 18.19
CA CYS A 104 0.11 -2.77 17.62
C CYS A 104 0.85 -3.77 16.72
N PRO A 105 1.51 -4.79 17.31
CA PRO A 105 2.37 -5.71 16.58
C PRO A 105 1.61 -6.74 15.74
N GLU A 106 0.32 -6.92 16.01
CA GLU A 106 -0.52 -7.92 15.37
C GLU A 106 -1.53 -7.28 14.42
N ARG A 107 -2.10 -8.11 13.55
CA ARG A 107 -3.25 -7.78 12.70
C ARG A 107 -4.38 -8.74 13.00
N ARG A 108 -5.61 -8.24 12.93
CA ARG A 108 -6.82 -9.08 13.01
C ARG A 108 -7.84 -8.64 11.97
N THR A 109 -8.63 -9.58 11.50
CA THR A 109 -9.77 -9.29 10.62
C THR A 109 -11.07 -9.21 11.41
N THR A 110 -12.01 -8.39 10.92
CA THR A 110 -13.39 -8.35 11.40
C THR A 110 -14.34 -8.12 10.24
N GLU A 111 -15.59 -8.56 10.38
CA GLU A 111 -16.64 -8.27 9.41
C GLU A 111 -17.38 -6.97 9.76
N VAL A 112 -17.65 -6.15 8.75
CA VAL A 112 -18.43 -4.91 8.85
C VAL A 112 -19.60 -4.99 7.87
N PRO A 113 -20.86 -4.94 8.33
CA PRO A 113 -22.00 -4.94 7.43
C PRO A 113 -22.13 -3.61 6.71
N MET A 114 -22.44 -3.65 5.42
CA MET A 114 -22.81 -2.48 4.62
C MET A 114 -24.12 -2.75 3.90
N ARG A 115 -25.01 -1.76 3.86
CA ARG A 115 -26.29 -1.86 3.14
C ARG A 115 -26.48 -0.64 2.26
N VAL A 116 -26.83 -0.89 1.00
CA VAL A 116 -27.12 0.14 0.00
C VAL A 116 -28.62 0.32 -0.23
N SER A 117 -28.99 1.50 -0.76
CA SER A 117 -30.35 1.94 -1.04
C SER A 117 -30.95 1.21 -2.25
N ALA A 118 -30.15 1.01 -3.30
CA ALA A 118 -30.51 0.33 -4.55
C ALA A 118 -29.77 -1.02 -4.70
N PRO A 119 -30.31 -1.98 -5.48
CA PRO A 119 -29.64 -3.26 -5.73
C PRO A 119 -28.19 -3.08 -6.20
N LEU A 120 -27.31 -3.97 -5.73
CA LEU A 120 -25.88 -3.96 -6.03
C LEU A 120 -25.59 -4.30 -7.49
N GLY A 121 -26.33 -5.22 -8.10
CA GLY A 121 -26.18 -5.58 -9.51
C GLY A 121 -24.72 -5.78 -9.93
N ASP A 122 -24.30 -5.04 -10.95
CA ASP A 122 -22.93 -5.01 -11.46
C ASP A 122 -22.11 -3.80 -10.97
N ARG A 123 -22.59 -3.10 -9.94
CA ARG A 123 -21.98 -1.85 -9.46
C ARG A 123 -20.63 -2.10 -8.82
N MET A 124 -19.66 -1.25 -9.14
CA MET A 124 -18.33 -1.25 -8.51
C MET A 124 -18.37 -0.62 -7.12
N LEU A 125 -17.44 -1.00 -6.25
CA LEU A 125 -17.26 -0.40 -4.93
C LEU A 125 -15.90 0.31 -4.85
N LEU A 126 -15.87 1.51 -4.31
CA LEU A 126 -14.64 2.24 -3.99
C LEU A 126 -14.64 2.60 -2.51
N PHE A 127 -13.56 2.24 -1.83
CA PHE A 127 -13.38 2.50 -0.40
C PHE A 127 -12.30 3.53 -0.15
N ASN A 128 -12.56 4.47 0.78
CA ASN A 128 -11.60 5.45 1.28
C ASN A 128 -10.95 6.36 0.20
N SER A 129 -11.51 6.41 -1.01
CA SER A 129 -11.14 7.29 -2.13
C SER A 129 -9.68 7.23 -2.62
N SER A 130 -8.87 6.26 -2.16
CA SER A 130 -7.45 6.16 -2.52
C SER A 130 -7.00 4.75 -2.94
N GLY A 131 -7.86 3.73 -2.80
CA GLY A 131 -7.54 2.36 -3.16
C GLY A 131 -8.10 1.94 -4.52
N PRO A 132 -7.68 0.77 -5.03
CA PRO A 132 -8.27 0.16 -6.21
C PRO A 132 -9.77 -0.10 -6.00
N GLY A 133 -10.51 -0.07 -7.11
CA GLY A 133 -11.92 -0.44 -7.10
C GLY A 133 -12.12 -1.92 -6.80
N TRP A 134 -13.34 -2.29 -6.44
CA TRP A 134 -13.78 -3.67 -6.32
C TRP A 134 -14.86 -3.94 -7.35
N ALA A 135 -14.69 -5.00 -8.13
CA ALA A 135 -15.64 -5.41 -9.15
C ALA A 135 -16.40 -6.68 -8.72
N PRO A 136 -17.69 -6.80 -9.06
CA PRO A 136 -18.45 -8.01 -8.82
C PRO A 136 -17.79 -9.27 -9.42
N ASP A 137 -17.82 -10.35 -8.65
CA ASP A 137 -17.35 -11.68 -9.04
C ASP A 137 -18.22 -12.74 -8.34
N GLY A 138 -19.39 -13.02 -8.92
CA GLY A 138 -20.39 -13.90 -8.31
C GLY A 138 -21.01 -13.31 -7.05
N ASP A 139 -20.94 -14.05 -5.94
CA ASP A 139 -21.35 -13.60 -4.61
C ASP A 139 -20.23 -12.86 -3.85
N HIS A 140 -19.08 -12.66 -4.48
CA HIS A 140 -17.96 -11.90 -3.97
C HIS A 140 -17.68 -10.67 -4.83
N TYR A 141 -16.73 -9.85 -4.36
CA TYR A 141 -16.09 -8.87 -5.22
C TYR A 141 -14.60 -9.16 -5.25
N ARG A 142 -14.01 -9.03 -6.44
CA ARG A 142 -12.56 -9.08 -6.62
C ARG A 142 -11.99 -7.67 -6.51
N LEU A 143 -10.82 -7.58 -5.89
CA LEU A 143 -10.02 -6.37 -5.95
C LEU A 143 -9.53 -6.17 -7.38
N CYS A 144 -9.68 -4.96 -7.90
CA CYS A 144 -9.16 -4.61 -9.21
C CYS A 144 -7.68 -4.31 -9.13
N ASP A 145 -6.98 -4.41 -10.26
CA ASP A 145 -5.57 -4.02 -10.32
C ASP A 145 -5.46 -2.48 -10.20
N ASP A 146 -4.46 -2.01 -9.46
CA ASP A 146 -4.23 -0.57 -9.21
C ASP A 146 -3.98 0.24 -10.48
N LEU A 147 -3.37 -0.39 -11.50
CA LEU A 147 -2.98 0.26 -12.75
C LEU A 147 -3.92 -0.10 -13.90
N LEU A 148 -4.32 -1.36 -14.01
CA LEU A 148 -5.16 -1.85 -15.10
C LEU A 148 -6.67 -1.66 -14.82
N GLY A 149 -7.04 -1.46 -13.56
CA GLY A 149 -8.44 -1.42 -13.14
C GLY A 149 -9.11 -2.80 -13.19
N CYS A 150 -10.42 -2.80 -13.34
CA CYS A 150 -11.26 -3.99 -13.19
C CYS A 150 -11.47 -4.80 -14.47
N SER A 151 -11.17 -4.19 -15.62
CA SER A 151 -11.39 -4.72 -16.95
C SER A 151 -10.18 -4.36 -17.82
N PRO A 152 -9.04 -5.03 -17.60
CA PRO A 152 -7.86 -4.79 -18.43
C PRO A 152 -8.17 -5.05 -19.92
N PRO A 153 -7.50 -4.35 -20.84
CA PRO A 153 -7.65 -4.61 -22.28
C PRO A 153 -7.29 -6.06 -22.64
N GLU A 154 -8.01 -6.66 -23.59
CA GLU A 154 -7.68 -7.99 -24.11
C GLU A 154 -6.38 -8.00 -24.93
N ASP A 155 -6.05 -6.87 -25.56
CA ASP A 155 -4.79 -6.71 -26.29
C ASP A 155 -3.66 -6.42 -25.30
N HIS A 156 -2.77 -7.40 -25.08
CA HIS A 156 -1.63 -7.24 -24.16
C HIS A 156 -0.58 -6.25 -24.67
N CYS A 157 -0.64 -5.83 -25.94
CA CYS A 157 0.17 -4.76 -26.48
C CYS A 157 -0.42 -3.36 -26.21
N ASP A 158 -1.57 -3.27 -25.55
CA ASP A 158 -2.14 -2.00 -25.14
C ASP A 158 -1.16 -1.23 -24.22
N PRO A 159 -1.02 0.10 -24.38
CA PRO A 159 -0.12 0.91 -23.56
C PRO A 159 -0.29 0.75 -22.05
N VAL A 160 -1.49 0.39 -21.56
CA VAL A 160 -1.77 0.19 -20.13
C VAL A 160 -1.05 -1.06 -19.59
N TRP A 161 -1.04 -2.15 -20.34
CA TRP A 161 -0.25 -3.35 -19.98
C TRP A 161 1.25 -3.07 -19.98
N ILE A 162 1.72 -2.27 -20.95
CA ILE A 162 3.13 -1.90 -21.03
C ILE A 162 3.51 -0.93 -19.88
N ASP A 163 2.61 -0.01 -19.50
CA ASP A 163 2.78 0.84 -18.32
C ASP A 163 2.94 0.00 -17.05
N GLN A 164 2.07 -1.00 -16.86
CA GLN A 164 2.15 -1.93 -15.72
C GLN A 164 3.47 -2.71 -15.72
N ALA A 165 3.87 -3.27 -16.87
CA ALA A 165 5.14 -3.98 -17.01
C ALA A 165 6.33 -3.11 -16.55
N VAL A 166 6.39 -1.86 -17.02
CA VAL A 166 7.48 -0.93 -16.67
C VAL A 166 7.38 -0.44 -15.24
N TYR A 167 6.19 -0.28 -14.68
CA TYR A 167 6.00 0.03 -13.26
C TYR A 167 6.68 -1.01 -12.35
N HIS A 168 6.63 -2.29 -12.74
CA HIS A 168 7.28 -3.37 -12.01
C HIS A 168 8.81 -3.49 -12.22
N LEU A 169 9.40 -2.71 -13.13
CA LEU A 169 10.86 -2.71 -13.38
C LEU A 169 11.64 -1.78 -12.42
N ASP A 170 11.01 -1.33 -11.33
CA ASP A 170 11.57 -0.41 -10.32
C ASP A 170 12.10 0.91 -10.94
N VAL A 171 11.31 1.51 -11.83
CA VAL A 171 11.61 2.82 -12.43
C VAL A 171 10.67 3.90 -11.87
N PRO A 172 11.08 5.19 -11.86
CA PRO A 172 10.25 6.25 -11.32
C PRO A 172 8.86 6.35 -11.99
N VAL A 173 7.81 6.11 -11.20
CA VAL A 173 6.39 6.02 -11.60
C VAL A 173 5.90 7.24 -12.39
N LYS A 174 6.44 8.42 -12.14
CA LYS A 174 6.02 9.65 -12.84
C LYS A 174 6.52 9.73 -14.29
N ARG A 175 7.35 8.78 -14.73
CA ARG A 175 8.04 8.83 -16.03
C ARG A 175 8.07 7.47 -16.77
N LEU A 176 7.16 6.55 -16.42
CA LEU A 176 7.08 5.18 -16.98
C LEU A 176 7.14 5.14 -18.51
N ARG A 177 6.51 6.11 -19.18
CA ARG A 177 6.47 6.18 -20.65
C ARG A 177 7.74 6.76 -21.26
N SER A 178 8.40 7.69 -20.57
CA SER A 178 9.61 8.35 -21.08
C SER A 178 10.86 7.50 -20.90
N VAL A 179 10.88 6.60 -19.91
CA VAL A 179 12.04 5.73 -19.63
C VAL A 179 12.10 4.50 -20.54
N ARG A 180 11.13 4.31 -21.44
CA ARG A 180 11.03 3.11 -22.26
C ARG A 180 10.83 3.43 -23.74
N GLU A 181 11.26 2.50 -24.56
CA GLU A 181 10.96 2.43 -25.97
C GLU A 181 10.46 1.01 -26.29
N MET A 182 9.30 0.89 -26.93
CA MET A 182 8.79 -0.40 -27.37
C MET A 182 9.46 -0.79 -28.68
N ARG A 183 10.14 -1.94 -28.68
CA ARG A 183 10.82 -2.47 -29.87
C ARG A 183 9.93 -3.46 -30.64
N GLY A 184 9.06 -4.18 -29.93
CA GLY A 184 8.07 -5.06 -30.53
C GLY A 184 7.15 -5.70 -29.50
N CYS A 185 5.95 -6.04 -29.92
CA CYS A 185 4.97 -6.77 -29.13
C CYS A 185 4.09 -7.62 -30.05
N ASP A 186 3.84 -8.88 -29.68
CA ASP A 186 2.95 -9.79 -30.43
C ASP A 186 1.77 -10.32 -29.58
N GLY A 187 1.58 -9.76 -28.38
CA GLY A 187 0.56 -10.15 -27.41
C GLY A 187 0.99 -11.29 -26.47
N THR A 188 2.07 -12.02 -26.78
CA THR A 188 2.67 -13.04 -25.90
C THR A 188 4.05 -12.64 -25.42
N TRP A 189 4.79 -11.92 -26.25
CA TRP A 189 6.14 -11.44 -26.03
C TRP A 189 6.19 -9.93 -26.24
N LEU A 190 6.98 -9.28 -25.39
CA LEU A 190 7.22 -7.84 -25.41
C LEU A 190 8.71 -7.59 -25.31
N VAL A 191 9.22 -6.71 -26.17
CA VAL A 191 10.61 -6.27 -26.17
C VAL A 191 10.63 -4.77 -25.91
N LEU A 192 11.27 -4.37 -24.81
CA LEU A 192 11.43 -2.97 -24.40
C LEU A 192 12.90 -2.62 -24.28
N ASP A 193 13.29 -1.44 -24.76
CA ASP A 193 14.53 -0.82 -24.35
C ASP A 193 14.21 0.19 -23.24
N VAL A 194 14.87 0.07 -22.09
CA VAL A 194 14.57 0.87 -20.89
C VAL A 194 15.81 1.61 -20.43
N ASN A 195 15.70 2.93 -20.30
CA ASN A 195 16.68 3.80 -19.67
C ASN A 195 16.06 4.49 -18.43
N PRO A 196 16.27 3.96 -17.22
CA PRO A 196 15.75 4.56 -16.00
C PRO A 196 16.25 5.99 -15.76
N ALA A 197 17.43 6.34 -16.27
CA ALA A 197 18.03 7.66 -16.05
C ALA A 197 17.30 8.79 -16.78
N VAL A 198 16.55 8.49 -17.85
CA VAL A 198 15.60 9.44 -18.47
C VAL A 198 14.58 9.93 -17.44
N GLY A 199 14.30 9.08 -16.45
CA GLY A 199 13.49 9.38 -15.28
C GLY A 199 14.05 10.51 -14.41
N ASN A 200 15.22 11.08 -14.69
CA ASN A 200 15.79 12.24 -14.00
C ASN A 200 15.58 13.57 -14.76
N CYS A 201 15.23 13.54 -16.05
CA CYS A 201 15.06 14.74 -16.88
C CYS A 201 13.74 15.52 -16.63
N PRO A 202 13.74 16.87 -16.65
CA PRO A 202 12.54 17.66 -16.40
C PRO A 202 11.41 17.37 -17.42
N PRO A 203 10.13 17.46 -16.99
CA PRO A 203 8.99 17.24 -17.89
C PRO A 203 8.88 18.36 -18.93
N GLY A 204 8.46 18.02 -20.15
CA GLY A 204 8.20 19.01 -21.22
C GLY A 204 9.38 19.32 -22.15
N GLY A 205 10.51 18.63 -21.98
CA GLY A 205 11.70 18.83 -22.82
C GLY A 205 12.58 20.00 -22.36
N GLY A 206 13.81 19.99 -22.85
CA GLY A 206 14.92 20.83 -22.45
C GLY A 206 16.22 20.05 -22.65
N ASP A 207 17.37 20.73 -22.65
CA ASP A 207 18.67 20.04 -22.70
C ASP A 207 18.83 19.22 -21.43
N CYS A 208 18.60 17.92 -21.55
CA CYS A 208 18.89 16.94 -20.53
C CYS A 208 19.58 15.79 -21.21
N ASP A 209 20.83 15.55 -20.81
CA ASP A 209 21.51 14.30 -21.08
C ASP A 209 21.30 13.40 -19.85
N PRO A 210 20.36 12.45 -19.91
CA PRO A 210 20.10 11.57 -18.77
C PRO A 210 21.29 10.67 -18.46
N GLY A 211 22.21 10.46 -19.43
CA GLY A 211 23.18 9.39 -19.38
C GLY A 211 22.53 8.03 -19.10
N GLY A 212 23.28 7.16 -18.42
CA GLY A 212 22.80 5.85 -17.99
C GLY A 212 22.90 4.76 -19.04
N THR A 213 22.82 3.52 -18.59
CA THR A 213 22.87 2.33 -19.45
C THR A 213 21.44 1.96 -19.85
N VAL A 214 21.16 1.98 -21.14
CA VAL A 214 19.93 1.40 -21.70
C VAL A 214 20.05 -0.12 -21.58
N SER A 215 18.97 -0.79 -21.18
CA SER A 215 18.90 -2.25 -21.21
C SER A 215 17.69 -2.70 -22.01
N ARG A 216 17.87 -3.74 -22.81
CA ARG A 216 16.79 -4.46 -23.48
C ARG A 216 16.20 -5.50 -22.54
N TRP A 217 14.88 -5.48 -22.42
CA TRP A 217 14.08 -6.39 -21.64
C TRP A 217 13.21 -7.20 -22.58
N PHE A 218 13.27 -8.52 -22.41
CA PHE A 218 12.36 -9.46 -23.04
C PHE A 218 11.39 -9.91 -21.96
N LEU A 219 10.10 -9.70 -22.22
CA LEU A 219 9.03 -10.08 -21.32
C LEU A 219 8.09 -11.06 -22.00
N ARG A 220 7.54 -11.97 -21.20
CA ARG A 220 6.51 -12.91 -21.62
C ARG A 220 5.26 -12.64 -20.82
N PHE A 221 4.12 -12.65 -21.47
CA PHE A 221 2.85 -12.57 -20.77
C PHE A 221 2.55 -13.90 -20.06
N SER A 222 2.39 -13.85 -18.74
CA SER A 222 1.69 -14.88 -17.96
C SER A 222 0.30 -14.32 -17.64
N GLY A 223 -0.72 -15.13 -17.43
CA GLY A 223 -2.13 -14.67 -17.43
C GLY A 223 -2.50 -13.47 -16.55
N GLU A 224 -1.62 -13.06 -15.63
CA GLU A 224 -1.79 -11.91 -14.72
C GLU A 224 -0.94 -10.68 -15.12
N GLY A 225 0.01 -10.81 -16.04
CA GLY A 225 0.83 -9.69 -16.53
C GLY A 225 2.13 -10.08 -17.22
N TRP A 226 2.97 -9.07 -17.48
CA TRP A 226 4.26 -9.24 -18.14
C TRP A 226 5.36 -9.69 -17.15
N GLU A 227 5.97 -10.83 -17.41
CA GLU A 227 7.10 -11.36 -16.64
C GLU A 227 8.43 -11.12 -17.36
N THR A 228 9.44 -10.63 -16.63
CA THR A 228 10.79 -10.51 -17.20
C THR A 228 11.41 -11.87 -17.44
N VAL A 229 11.80 -12.12 -18.68
CA VAL A 229 12.49 -13.33 -19.12
C VAL A 229 14.00 -13.12 -19.20
N LEU A 230 14.42 -12.00 -19.80
CA LEU A 230 15.82 -11.67 -20.01
C LEU A 230 16.02 -10.16 -19.99
N ARG A 231 17.13 -9.73 -19.41
CA ARG A 231 17.65 -8.36 -19.53
C ARG A 231 19.06 -8.41 -20.11
N THR A 232 19.34 -7.59 -21.13
CA THR A 232 20.65 -7.57 -21.80
C THR A 232 20.98 -6.17 -22.33
N ALA A 233 22.24 -5.94 -22.70
CA ALA A 233 22.70 -4.77 -23.46
C ALA A 233 23.27 -5.18 -24.83
N GLU A 234 23.06 -6.43 -25.23
CA GLU A 234 23.54 -6.98 -26.50
C GLU A 234 22.57 -6.67 -27.65
N ALA A 235 23.09 -6.69 -28.88
CA ALA A 235 22.28 -6.60 -30.09
C ALA A 235 21.47 -7.88 -30.34
N GLY A 236 20.42 -7.75 -31.14
CA GLY A 236 19.68 -8.90 -31.63
C GLY A 236 18.92 -9.65 -30.53
N CYS A 237 18.83 -10.97 -30.72
CA CYS A 237 18.22 -11.94 -29.81
C CYS A 237 19.23 -12.59 -28.86
N ALA A 238 20.38 -11.95 -28.61
CA ALA A 238 21.45 -12.53 -27.81
C ALA A 238 20.98 -12.87 -26.38
N GLY A 239 21.30 -14.08 -25.92
CA GLY A 239 20.88 -14.61 -24.61
C GLY A 239 19.55 -15.38 -24.62
N LEU A 240 18.75 -15.28 -25.69
CA LEU A 240 17.58 -16.13 -25.90
C LEU A 240 18.02 -17.51 -26.40
N GLY A 241 18.37 -18.39 -25.46
CA GLY A 241 18.75 -19.77 -25.73
C GLY A 241 17.57 -20.71 -25.92
N ARG A 242 17.84 -22.02 -25.97
CA ARG A 242 16.83 -23.09 -26.13
C ARG A 242 15.67 -23.06 -25.12
N ARG A 243 15.85 -22.41 -23.98
CA ARG A 243 14.82 -22.26 -22.94
C ARG A 243 13.64 -21.38 -23.39
N PHE A 244 13.84 -20.51 -24.38
CA PHE A 244 12.84 -19.61 -24.94
C PHE A 244 12.67 -19.86 -26.43
N ALA A 245 12.59 -21.14 -26.81
CA ALA A 245 12.48 -21.55 -28.21
C ALA A 245 11.16 -21.15 -28.88
N ASP A 246 10.15 -20.78 -28.08
CA ASP A 246 8.87 -20.22 -28.51
C ASP A 246 8.90 -18.70 -28.71
N PHE A 247 10.05 -18.05 -28.49
CA PHE A 247 10.22 -16.63 -28.78
C PHE A 247 10.24 -16.37 -30.30
N PRO A 248 9.46 -15.40 -30.82
CA PRO A 248 9.48 -15.03 -32.23
C PRO A 248 10.69 -14.14 -32.55
N THR A 249 11.72 -14.72 -33.16
CA THR A 249 13.00 -14.04 -33.45
C THR A 249 12.85 -12.75 -34.25
N ALA A 250 11.80 -12.61 -35.07
CA ALA A 250 11.47 -11.40 -35.80
C ALA A 250 11.29 -10.16 -34.90
N LEU A 251 10.98 -10.33 -33.61
CA LEU A 251 10.90 -9.22 -32.65
C LEU A 251 12.27 -8.63 -32.27
N CYS A 252 13.37 -9.33 -32.51
CA CYS A 252 14.70 -8.86 -32.12
C CYS A 252 15.82 -9.04 -33.14
N GLU A 253 15.67 -9.83 -34.20
CA GLU A 253 16.79 -10.24 -35.05
C GLU A 253 17.60 -9.08 -35.66
N ASP A 254 16.91 -8.00 -36.05
CA ASP A 254 17.51 -6.81 -36.66
C ASP A 254 17.73 -5.65 -35.67
N LEU A 255 17.49 -5.88 -34.37
CA LEU A 255 17.65 -4.82 -33.38
C LEU A 255 19.14 -4.55 -33.08
N PRO A 256 19.59 -3.28 -33.09
CA PRO A 256 20.94 -2.95 -32.63
C PRO A 256 21.08 -3.19 -31.13
N ALA A 257 22.30 -3.09 -30.61
CA ALA A 257 22.50 -2.94 -29.17
C ALA A 257 21.74 -1.68 -28.69
N PRO A 258 21.04 -1.74 -27.55
CA PRO A 258 20.29 -0.62 -26.98
C PRO A 258 21.18 0.56 -26.54
#